data_AF-A0A2U2EK58-F1
#
_entry.id   AF-A0A2U2EK58-F1
#
_cell.length_a   1.000
_cell.length_b   1.000
_cell.length_c   1.000
_cell.angle_alpha   90.00
_cell.angle_beta   90.00
_cell.angle_gamma   90.00
#
_symmetry.space_group_name_H-M   'P 1'
#
loop_
_entity.id
_entity.type
_entity.pdbx_description
1 polymer ?
#
loop_
_entity_poly.entity_id
_entity_poly.type
_entity_poly.pdbx_seq_one_letter_code
_entity_poly.pdbx_strand_id
1 'polypeptide(L)'
;MLCKTIEYEDFLGNKRKDDCYFNLSEAEVVVVEMELSTTGGLSEMAKRIVKAKDTPSMVKIFKELILKSYGEISPDGKRFIKTPEISKAFEETLAYSKLFMELVADTDKAIDFFNGITPGKHHSVAVN
;
A
#
# COMPACT_ATOMS: atom_id res chain seq x y z
N MET A 1 9.38 -5.19 1.60
CA MET A 1 8.97 -4.53 2.85
C MET A 1 9.25 -3.05 2.72
N LEU A 2 8.19 -2.26 2.71
CA LEU A 2 8.23 -0.81 2.67
C LEU A 2 7.94 -0.29 4.08
N CYS A 3 8.88 0.44 4.68
CA CYS A 3 8.62 1.21 5.88
C CYS A 3 8.35 2.66 5.46
N LYS A 4 7.17 3.18 5.79
CA LYS A 4 6.81 4.57 5.49
C LYS A 4 6.37 5.25 6.78
N THR A 5 7.18 6.21 7.23
CA THR A 5 6.81 7.10 8.34
C THR A 5 5.80 8.11 7.83
N ILE A 6 4.58 8.05 8.35
CA ILE A 6 3.51 8.99 7.97
C ILE A 6 3.33 9.98 9.11
N GLU A 7 3.62 11.25 8.82
CA GLU A 7 3.33 12.33 9.75
C GLU A 7 1.91 12.84 9.52
N TYR A 8 1.06 12.76 10.53
CA TYR A 8 -0.32 13.24 10.48
C TYR A 8 -0.68 14.00 11.75
N GLU A 9 -1.67 14.88 11.65
CA GLU A 9 -2.24 15.57 12.79
C GLU A 9 -3.45 14.78 13.25
N ASP A 10 -3.53 14.42 14.54
CA ASP A 10 -4.68 13.70 15.07
C ASP A 10 -5.90 14.63 15.24
N PHE A 11 -7.08 14.05 15.54
CA PHE A 11 -8.29 14.84 15.79
C PHE A 11 -8.18 15.80 16.99
N LEU A 12 -7.13 15.67 17.80
CA LEU A 12 -6.82 16.52 18.94
C LEU A 12 -5.75 17.59 18.61
N GLY A 13 -5.34 17.71 17.34
CA GLY A 13 -4.34 18.69 16.88
C GLY A 13 -2.89 18.30 17.18
N ASN A 14 -2.63 17.08 17.65
CA ASN A 14 -1.27 16.63 17.94
C ASN A 14 -0.64 16.01 16.70
N LYS A 15 0.58 16.44 16.40
CA LYS A 15 1.39 15.83 15.35
C LYS A 15 1.87 14.46 15.82
N ARG A 16 1.38 13.41 15.18
CA ARG A 16 1.86 12.05 15.37
C ARG A 16 2.69 11.60 14.18
N LYS A 17 3.68 10.78 14.47
CA LYS A 17 4.49 10.09 13.48
C LYS A 17 4.32 8.61 13.74
N ASP A 18 3.64 7.93 12.83
CA ASP A 18 3.50 6.50 12.90
C ASP A 18 4.35 5.86 11.80
N ASP A 19 5.18 4.91 12.22
CA ASP A 19 5.97 4.08 11.32
C ASP A 19 5.08 2.94 10.82
N CYS A 20 4.56 3.09 9.61
CA CYS A 20 3.69 2.09 9.00
C CYS A 20 4.53 1.11 8.17
N TYR A 21 4.37 -0.18 8.48
CA TYR A 21 5.02 -1.25 7.74
C TYR A 21 4.05 -1.82 6.70
N PHE A 22 4.49 -1.84 5.45
CA PHE A 22 3.74 -2.41 4.34
C PHE A 22 4.53 -3.54 3.70
N ASN A 23 3.92 -4.73 3.68
CA ASN A 23 4.52 -5.89 3.04
C ASN A 23 3.41 -6.79 2.51
N LEU A 24 3.31 -6.98 1.20
CA LEU A 24 2.53 -8.06 0.62
C LEU A 24 3.37 -9.34 0.57
N SER A 25 2.71 -10.49 0.59
CA SER A 25 3.34 -11.76 0.22
C SER A 25 3.23 -11.99 -1.29
N GLU A 26 4.13 -12.77 -1.89
CA GLU A 26 4.05 -13.12 -3.32
C GLU A 26 2.69 -13.76 -3.65
N ALA A 27 2.16 -14.58 -2.74
CA ALA A 27 0.83 -15.18 -2.88
C ALA A 27 -0.29 -14.13 -2.99
N GLU A 28 -0.26 -13.05 -2.20
CA GLU A 28 -1.29 -12.00 -2.26
C GLU A 28 -1.18 -11.15 -3.53
N VAL A 29 0.04 -10.90 -4.00
CA VAL A 29 0.28 -10.22 -5.29
C VAL A 29 -0.28 -11.05 -6.43
N VAL A 30 0.02 -12.35 -6.44
CA VAL A 30 -0.49 -13.29 -7.45
C VAL A 30 -2.01 -13.45 -7.36
N VAL A 31 -2.59 -13.48 -6.15
CA VAL A 31 -4.05 -13.53 -5.97
C VAL A 31 -4.73 -12.29 -6.56
N VAL A 32 -4.21 -11.08 -6.33
CA VAL A 32 -4.79 -9.85 -6.90
C VAL A 32 -4.64 -9.81 -8.43
N GLU A 33 -3.48 -10.23 -8.96
CA GLU A 33 -3.27 -10.33 -10.42
C GLU A 33 -4.23 -11.33 -11.08
N MET A 34 -4.48 -12.47 -10.42
CA MET A 34 -5.41 -13.51 -10.87
C MET A 34 -6.88 -13.06 -10.76
N GLU A 35 -7.29 -12.46 -9.64
CA GLU A 35 -8.65 -11.95 -9.42
C GLU A 35 -9.04 -10.90 -10.46
N LEU A 36 -8.08 -10.05 -10.84
CA LEU A 36 -8.30 -8.98 -11.81
C LEU A 36 -7.93 -9.36 -13.24
N SER A 37 -7.56 -10.63 -13.49
CA SER A 37 -7.16 -11.16 -14.81
C SER A 37 -6.19 -10.24 -15.57
N THR A 38 -5.29 -9.56 -14.84
CA THR A 38 -4.45 -8.50 -15.39
C THR A 38 -3.02 -9.01 -15.56
N THR A 39 -2.59 -9.15 -16.80
CA THR A 39 -1.20 -9.50 -17.15
C THR A 39 -0.33 -8.23 -17.14
N GLY A 40 0.64 -8.14 -16.22
CA GLY A 40 1.57 -7.00 -16.10
C GLY A 40 1.89 -6.56 -14.66
N GLY A 41 1.18 -7.11 -13.68
CA GLY A 41 1.39 -6.88 -12.25
C GLY A 41 0.81 -5.59 -11.69
N LEU A 42 0.86 -5.45 -10.36
CA LEU A 42 0.20 -4.39 -9.58
C LEU A 42 0.53 -2.97 -10.06
N SER A 43 1.76 -2.73 -10.51
CA SER A 43 2.20 -1.41 -11.01
C SER A 43 1.59 -1.06 -12.37
N GLU A 44 1.51 -1.98 -13.32
CA GLU A 44 0.87 -1.75 -14.62
C GLU A 44 -0.64 -1.61 -14.48
N MET A 45 -1.22 -2.35 -13.52
CA MET A 45 -2.61 -2.18 -13.14
C MET A 45 -2.88 -0.77 -12.60
N ALA A 46 -2.08 -0.29 -11.64
CA ALA A 46 -2.20 1.07 -11.11
C ALA A 46 -2.09 2.13 -12.22
N LYS A 47 -1.10 2.00 -13.11
CA LYS A 47 -0.97 2.87 -14.30
C LYS A 47 -2.21 2.86 -15.17
N ARG A 48 -2.78 1.68 -15.47
CA ARG A 48 -4.00 1.57 -16.28
C ARG A 48 -5.18 2.25 -15.62
N ILE A 49 -5.39 1.99 -14.34
CA ILE A 49 -6.53 2.54 -13.58
C ILE A 49 -6.43 4.06 -13.52
N VAL A 50 -5.25 4.59 -13.21
CA VAL A 50 -5.03 6.04 -13.17
C VAL A 50 -5.19 6.66 -14.56
N LYS A 51 -4.64 6.02 -15.60
CA LYS A 51 -4.80 6.48 -16.99
C LYS A 51 -6.25 6.45 -17.46
N ALA A 52 -7.04 5.47 -17.01
CA ALA A 52 -8.46 5.35 -17.30
C ALA A 52 -9.31 6.41 -16.57
N LYS A 53 -8.75 7.14 -15.61
CA LYS A 53 -9.46 8.09 -14.72
C LYS A 53 -10.70 7.48 -14.05
N ASP A 54 -10.66 6.17 -13.83
CA ASP A 54 -11.73 5.45 -13.15
C ASP A 54 -11.54 5.62 -11.64
N THR A 55 -11.89 6.81 -11.14
CA THR A 55 -11.76 7.18 -9.73
C THR A 55 -12.44 6.16 -8.80
N PRO A 56 -13.67 5.66 -9.08
CA PRO A 56 -14.30 4.63 -8.25
C PRO A 56 -13.49 3.34 -8.14
N SER A 57 -13.02 2.79 -9.27
CA SER A 57 -12.25 1.54 -9.28
C SER A 57 -10.87 1.73 -8.64
N MET A 58 -10.25 2.89 -8.85
CA MET A 58 -8.98 3.28 -8.21
C MET A 58 -9.09 3.33 -6.70
N VAL A 59 -10.12 3.99 -6.18
CA VAL A 59 -10.36 4.12 -4.74
C VAL A 59 -10.49 2.74 -4.10
N LYS A 60 -11.25 1.84 -4.72
CA LYS A 60 -11.46 0.48 -4.20
C LYS A 60 -10.15 -0.32 -4.18
N ILE A 61 -9.42 -0.32 -5.29
CA ILE A 61 -8.19 -1.10 -5.44
C ILE A 61 -7.08 -0.57 -4.53
N PHE A 62 -6.90 0.75 -4.46
CA PHE A 62 -5.90 1.35 -3.58
C PHE A 62 -6.21 1.08 -2.12
N LYS A 63 -7.47 1.22 -1.72
CA LYS A 63 -7.92 0.86 -0.37
C LYS A 63 -7.63 -0.60 -0.05
N GLU A 64 -8.04 -1.52 -0.90
CA GLU A 64 -7.80 -2.96 -0.70
C GLU A 64 -6.31 -3.30 -0.60
N LEU A 65 -5.47 -2.69 -1.46
CA LEU A 65 -4.03 -2.94 -1.45
C LEU A 65 -3.34 -2.37 -0.22
N ILE A 66 -3.69 -1.16 0.21
CA ILE A 66 -3.14 -0.56 1.42
C ILE A 66 -3.52 -1.41 2.63
N LEU A 67 -4.79 -1.83 2.74
CA LEU A 67 -5.27 -2.65 3.86
C LEU A 67 -4.68 -4.06 3.89
N LYS A 68 -4.46 -4.69 2.72
CA LYS A 68 -3.82 -6.00 2.60
C LYS A 68 -2.29 -5.94 2.80
N SER A 69 -1.67 -4.81 2.46
CA SER A 69 -0.23 -4.61 2.62
C SER A 69 0.14 -4.16 4.03
N TYR A 70 -0.75 -3.45 4.73
CA TYR A 70 -0.53 -3.02 6.09
C TYR A 70 -0.46 -4.20 7.06
N GLY A 71 0.54 -4.18 7.93
CA GLY A 71 0.65 -5.13 9.03
C GLY A 71 1.63 -4.67 10.07
N GLU A 72 1.58 -5.33 11.23
CA GLU A 72 2.48 -5.06 12.34
C GLU A 72 3.51 -6.18 12.47
N ILE A 73 4.76 -5.80 12.69
CA ILE A 73 5.81 -6.78 13.00
C ILE A 73 5.61 -7.19 14.45
N SER A 74 5.41 -8.50 14.68
CA SER A 74 5.37 -9.06 16.03
C SER A 74 6.62 -8.64 16.81
N PRO A 75 6.54 -8.40 18.14
CA PRO A 75 7.70 -8.03 18.95
C PRO A 75 8.85 -9.05 18.86
N ASP A 76 8.57 -10.30 18.49
CA ASP A 76 9.56 -11.34 18.23
C ASP A 76 10.23 -11.26 16.83
N GLY A 77 9.82 -10.31 15.98
CA GLY A 77 10.33 -10.09 14.61
C GLY A 77 10.00 -11.18 13.59
N LYS A 78 9.39 -12.30 14.03
CA LYS A 78 9.19 -13.50 13.21
C LYS A 78 7.90 -13.51 12.38
N ARG A 79 6.92 -12.69 12.74
CA ARG A 79 5.59 -12.70 12.14
C ARG A 79 5.22 -11.31 11.68
N PHE A 80 4.75 -11.21 10.45
CA PHE A 80 4.04 -10.04 9.96
C PHE A 80 2.56 -10.29 10.24
N ILE A 81 2.06 -9.71 11.32
CA ILE A 81 0.67 -9.86 11.77
C ILE A 81 -0.17 -8.99 10.84
N LYS A 82 -1.06 -9.64 10.09
CA LYS A 82 -2.06 -9.00 9.21
C LYS A 82 -3.44 -9.38 9.71
N THR A 83 -3.88 -8.75 10.78
CA THR A 83 -5.21 -9.01 11.34
C THR A 83 -6.20 -8.00 10.76
N PRO A 84 -7.44 -8.38 10.43
CA PRO A 84 -8.45 -7.44 9.97
C PRO A 84 -8.66 -6.24 10.92
N GLU A 85 -8.45 -6.45 12.21
CA GLU A 85 -8.54 -5.44 13.27
C GLU A 85 -7.50 -4.32 13.09
N ILE A 86 -6.24 -4.65 12.83
CA ILE A 86 -5.19 -3.64 12.64
C ILE A 86 -5.34 -2.90 11.32
N SER A 87 -5.79 -3.59 10.26
CA SER A 87 -6.08 -2.94 8.97
C SER A 87 -7.24 -1.97 9.11
N LYS A 88 -8.30 -2.37 9.84
CA LYS A 88 -9.45 -1.50 10.10
C LYS A 88 -9.08 -0.32 11.00
N ALA A 89 -8.31 -0.55 12.06
CA ALA A 89 -7.79 0.52 12.90
C ALA A 89 -6.98 1.52 12.08
N PHE A 90 -6.13 1.03 11.17
CA PHE A 90 -5.37 1.88 10.25
C PHE A 90 -6.29 2.69 9.32
N GLU A 91 -7.34 2.09 8.76
CA GLU A 91 -8.33 2.79 7.91
C GLU A 91 -8.97 3.99 8.63
N GLU A 92 -9.24 3.84 9.93
CA GLU A 92 -9.85 4.87 10.77
C GLU A 92 -8.86 5.98 11.19
N THR A 93 -7.58 5.87 10.83
CA THR A 93 -6.57 6.90 11.13
C THR A 93 -6.46 7.97 10.04
N LEU A 94 -6.02 9.16 10.48
CA LEU A 94 -5.68 10.27 9.58
C LEU A 94 -4.38 9.99 8.79
N ALA A 95 -3.52 9.07 9.25
CA ALA A 95 -2.40 8.55 8.47
C ALA A 95 -2.88 7.89 7.17
N TYR A 96 -3.86 7.00 7.26
CA TYR A 96 -4.44 6.34 6.09
C TYR A 96 -5.06 7.37 5.14
N SER A 97 -5.88 8.30 5.64
CA SER A 97 -6.51 9.31 4.80
C SER A 97 -5.48 10.16 4.04
N LYS A 98 -4.40 10.58 4.72
CA LYS A 98 -3.33 11.36 4.11
C LYS A 98 -2.57 10.56 3.05
N LEU A 99 -2.22 9.31 3.35
CA LEU A 99 -1.56 8.41 2.39
C LEU A 99 -2.45 8.17 1.18
N PHE A 100 -3.72 7.86 1.40
CA PHE A 100 -4.68 7.60 0.35
C PHE A 100 -4.84 8.80 -0.59
N MET A 101 -5.01 10.01 -0.03
CA MET A 101 -5.09 11.24 -0.81
C MET A 101 -3.81 11.52 -1.61
N GLU A 102 -2.64 11.22 -1.03
CA GLU A 102 -1.35 11.34 -1.73
C GLU A 102 -1.27 10.39 -2.94
N LEU A 103 -1.70 9.14 -2.78
CA LEU A 103 -1.65 8.13 -3.85
C LEU A 103 -2.69 8.38 -4.96
N VAL A 104 -3.85 8.93 -4.61
CA VAL A 104 -4.86 9.32 -5.61
C VAL A 104 -4.46 10.58 -6.37
N ALA A 105 -3.79 11.52 -5.70
CA ALA A 105 -3.30 12.74 -6.34
C ALA A 105 -2.07 12.51 -7.22
N ASP A 106 -1.22 11.55 -6.85
CA ASP A 106 0.08 11.31 -7.48
C ASP A 106 0.24 9.85 -7.92
N THR A 107 0.19 9.67 -9.23
CA THR A 107 0.29 8.35 -9.89
C THR A 107 1.65 7.70 -9.68
N ASP A 108 2.72 8.49 -9.71
CA ASP A 108 4.08 7.99 -9.62
C ASP A 108 4.35 7.49 -8.20
N LYS A 109 3.87 8.24 -7.18
CA LYS A 109 3.90 7.79 -5.79
C LYS A 109 3.09 6.52 -5.55
N ALA A 110 1.95 6.38 -6.22
CA ALA A 110 1.17 5.15 -6.16
C ALA A 110 1.95 3.95 -6.72
N ILE A 111 2.57 4.13 -7.88
CA ILE A 111 3.41 3.11 -8.51
C ILE A 111 4.59 2.72 -7.62
N ASP A 112 5.29 3.70 -7.04
CA ASP A 112 6.42 3.46 -6.14
C ASP A 112 5.99 2.70 -4.88
N PHE A 113 4.83 3.05 -4.32
CA PHE A 113 4.24 2.32 -3.21
C PHE A 113 3.93 0.87 -3.61
N PHE A 114 3.27 0.63 -4.75
CA PHE A 114 2.96 -0.72 -5.22
C PHE A 114 4.21 -1.57 -5.51
N ASN A 115 5.25 -0.95 -6.06
CA ASN A 115 6.53 -1.62 -6.28
C ASN A 115 7.22 -1.94 -4.95
N GLY A 116 7.12 -1.06 -3.95
CA GLY A 116 7.73 -1.26 -2.63
C GLY A 116 7.04 -2.30 -1.74
N ILE A 117 5.71 -2.45 -1.86
CA ILE A 117 4.96 -3.47 -1.11
C ILE A 117 5.08 -4.88 -1.72
N THR A 118 5.41 -4.98 -3.01
CA THR A 118 5.58 -6.25 -3.72
C THR A 118 6.91 -6.91 -3.34
N PRO A 119 6.91 -8.10 -2.73
CA PRO A 119 8.14 -8.84 -2.47
C PRO A 119 8.73 -9.30 -3.81
N GLY A 120 10.03 -9.08 -4.02
CA GLY A 120 10.75 -9.57 -5.20
C GLY A 120 11.08 -8.55 -6.29
N LYS A 121 10.60 -7.30 -6.23
CA LYS A 121 11.07 -6.22 -7.16
C LYS A 121 12.36 -5.51 -6.73
N HIS A 122 13.18 -6.12 -5.88
CA HIS A 122 14.63 -5.85 -5.84
C HIS A 122 15.37 -6.72 -6.89
N HIS A 123 14.91 -6.70 -8.14
CA HIS A 123 15.75 -7.11 -9.27
C HIS A 123 15.81 -5.98 -10.29
N SER A 124 16.95 -5.29 -10.21
CA SER A 124 17.60 -4.44 -11.21
C SER A 124 16.82 -3.24 -11.78
N VAL A 125 17.09 -2.05 -11.22
CA VAL A 125 17.55 -0.91 -12.05
C VAL A 125 18.62 -0.16 -11.26
N ALA A 126 19.88 -0.51 -11.48
CA ALA A 126 21.04 0.39 -11.42
C ALA A 126 22.32 -0.44 -11.59
N VAL A 127 22.77 -0.61 -12.84
CA VAL A 127 24.20 -0.58 -13.15
C VAL A 127 24.31 0.23 -14.44
N ASN A 128 24.62 1.52 -14.27
CA ASN A 128 25.32 2.30 -15.29
C ASN A 128 26.81 1.96 -15.19
#